data_AF-N9SU55-F1
#
_entry.id   AF-N9SU55-F1
#
_cell.length_a   1.000
_cell.length_b   1.000
_cell.length_c   1.000
_cell.angle_alpha   90.00
_cell.angle_beta   90.00
_cell.angle_gamma   90.00
#
_symmetry.space_group_name_H-M   'P 1'
#
loop_
_entity.id
_entity.type
_entity.pdbx_description
1 polymer ?
#
loop_
_entity_poly.entity_id
_entity_poly.type
_entity_poly.pdbx_seq_one_letter_code
_entity_poly.pdbx_strand_id
1 'polypeptide(L)'
;MTAIKINDEMLADRLLQVGRRLTNASPLAAAIAASLGTVVDENFEQQGRPKWAGRKPSTIKIYEYKGYSYGGILHRSGDLRSRVVTSHTKDEAIISNNMPYAAAMHFGIKKGASGRTKRGAPIPFGDIEPRMFMPMDTEGNLQTEAEQEIFFDVDHYWQKIFNP
;
A
#
# COMPACT_ATOMS: atom_id res chain seq x y z
N MET A 1 0.92 5.08 14.94
CA MET A 1 1.08 3.72 14.39
C MET A 1 -0.29 3.31 13.88
N THR A 2 -0.41 2.99 12.60
CA THR A 2 -1.67 2.50 12.00
C THR A 2 -1.50 0.99 11.79
N ALA A 3 -2.51 0.21 12.16
CA ALA A 3 -2.52 -1.23 11.95
C ALA A 3 -3.48 -1.56 10.80
N ILE A 4 -3.12 -2.57 10.00
CA ILE A 4 -3.99 -3.11 8.95
C ILE A 4 -5.00 -4.06 9.60
N LYS A 5 -6.27 -3.92 9.24
CA LYS A 5 -7.37 -4.77 9.71
C LYS A 5 -7.68 -5.83 8.66
N ILE A 6 -7.76 -7.09 9.08
CA ILE A 6 -8.24 -8.18 8.24
C ILE A 6 -9.73 -8.32 8.54
N ASN A 7 -10.57 -8.14 7.51
CA ASN A 7 -12.02 -8.23 7.66
C ASN A 7 -12.57 -9.57 7.18
N ASP A 8 -11.82 -10.30 6.35
CA ASP A 8 -12.12 -11.69 6.03
C ASP A 8 -11.93 -12.59 7.28
N GLU A 9 -13.06 -13.04 7.84
CA GLU A 9 -13.09 -13.91 9.03
C GLU A 9 -12.41 -15.26 8.78
N MET A 10 -12.57 -15.83 7.58
CA MET A 10 -11.97 -17.12 7.24
C MET A 10 -10.45 -17.01 7.17
N LEU A 11 -9.93 -15.95 6.56
CA LEU A 11 -8.51 -15.66 6.53
C LEU A 11 -7.96 -15.45 7.93
N ALA A 12 -8.63 -14.62 8.75
CA ALA A 12 -8.22 -14.35 10.12
C ALA A 12 -8.15 -15.63 10.97
N ASP A 13 -9.19 -16.47 10.91
CA ASP A 13 -9.26 -17.72 11.63
C ASP A 13 -8.19 -18.71 11.19
N ARG A 14 -7.95 -18.82 9.89
CA ARG A 14 -6.96 -19.74 9.36
C ARG A 14 -5.53 -19.28 9.69
N LEU A 15 -5.24 -17.99 9.54
CA LEU A 15 -3.96 -17.40 9.92
C LEU A 15 -3.65 -17.65 11.40
N LEU A 16 -4.65 -17.46 12.27
CA LEU A 16 -4.52 -17.72 13.69
C LEU A 16 -4.24 -19.20 14.00
N GLN A 17 -4.93 -20.12 13.33
CA GLN A 17 -4.73 -21.56 13.52
C GLN A 17 -3.34 -22.03 13.06
N VAL A 18 -2.89 -21.57 11.90
CA VAL A 18 -1.53 -21.85 11.39
C VAL A 18 -0.49 -21.26 12.35
N GLY A 19 -0.64 -19.98 12.71
CA GLY A 19 0.30 -19.29 13.60
C GLY A 19 0.46 -19.99 14.96
N ARG A 20 -0.62 -20.55 15.51
CA ARG A 20 -0.58 -21.31 16.78
C ARG A 20 0.15 -22.65 16.69
N ARG A 21 0.24 -23.26 15.51
CA ARG A 21 0.92 -24.55 15.30
C ARG A 21 2.39 -24.39 14.94
N LEU A 22 2.78 -23.24 14.41
CA LEU A 22 4.16 -22.96 14.06
C LEU A 22 4.99 -22.65 15.31
N THR A 23 6.05 -23.42 15.52
CA THR A 23 7.09 -23.08 16.52
C THR A 23 7.90 -21.86 16.09
N ASN A 24 8.01 -21.62 14.78
CA ASN A 24 8.62 -20.45 14.18
C ASN A 24 7.74 -19.93 13.02
N ALA A 25 7.05 -18.82 13.24
CA ALA A 25 6.20 -18.19 12.23
C ALA A 25 6.98 -17.24 11.30
N SER A 26 8.29 -17.04 11.52
CA SER A 26 9.12 -16.14 10.70
C SER A 26 9.05 -16.45 9.19
N PRO A 27 9.04 -17.72 8.73
CA PRO A 27 8.90 -18.03 7.31
C PRO A 27 7.55 -17.61 6.72
N LEU A 28 6.46 -17.75 7.50
CA LEU A 28 5.13 -17.30 7.09
C LEU A 28 5.06 -15.76 7.08
N ALA A 29 5.57 -15.11 8.13
CA ALA A 29 5.62 -13.65 8.21
C ALA A 29 6.44 -13.04 7.07
N ALA A 30 7.56 -13.66 6.68
CA ALA A 30 8.36 -13.26 5.53
C ALA A 30 7.60 -13.41 4.21
N ALA A 31 6.87 -14.52 4.01
CA ALA A 31 6.04 -14.74 2.83
C ALA A 31 4.94 -13.67 2.72
N ILE A 32 4.19 -13.44 3.81
CA ILE A 32 3.15 -12.41 3.88
C ILE A 32 3.74 -11.03 3.57
N ALA A 33 4.90 -10.67 4.14
CA ALA A 33 5.54 -9.39 3.87
C ALA A 33 5.92 -9.23 2.39
N ALA A 34 6.40 -10.30 1.74
CA ALA A 34 6.70 -10.31 0.31
C ALA A 34 5.43 -10.12 -0.53
N SER A 35 4.35 -10.86 -0.22
CA SER A 35 3.06 -10.76 -0.88
C SER A 35 2.45 -9.35 -0.78
N LEU A 36 2.52 -8.73 0.41
CA LEU A 36 2.12 -7.33 0.59
C LEU A 36 2.92 -6.38 -0.30
N GLY A 37 4.23 -6.61 -0.46
CA GLY A 37 5.08 -5.84 -1.37
C GLY A 37 4.64 -5.98 -2.83
N THR A 38 4.38 -7.21 -3.28
CA THR A 38 3.88 -7.51 -4.63
C THR A 38 2.57 -6.79 -4.92
N VAL A 39 1.60 -6.83 -3.99
CA VAL A 39 0.31 -6.14 -4.15
C VAL A 39 0.50 -4.63 -4.29
N VAL A 40 1.44 -4.02 -3.56
CA VAL A 40 1.77 -2.61 -3.73
C VAL A 40 2.30 -2.32 -5.13
N ASP A 41 3.22 -3.14 -5.62
CA ASP A 41 3.77 -3.01 -6.96
C ASP A 41 2.69 -3.13 -8.05
N GLU A 42 1.78 -4.09 -7.90
CA GLU A 42 0.63 -4.25 -8.78
C GLU A 42 -0.31 -3.04 -8.71
N ASN A 43 -0.55 -2.49 -7.52
CA ASN A 43 -1.34 -1.28 -7.35
C ASN A 43 -0.71 -0.10 -8.12
N PHE A 44 0.62 0.02 -8.16
CA PHE A 44 1.28 1.01 -9.01
C PHE A 44 1.11 0.75 -10.51
N GLU A 45 1.23 -0.51 -10.94
CA GLU A 45 1.10 -0.90 -12.35
C GLU A 45 -0.33 -0.68 -12.88
N GLN A 46 -1.34 -1.01 -12.08
CA GLN A 46 -2.75 -0.81 -12.41
C GLN A 46 -3.19 0.66 -12.25
N GLN A 47 -2.32 1.52 -11.73
CA GLN A 47 -2.62 2.90 -11.35
C GLN A 47 -3.77 2.97 -10.34
N GLY A 48 -3.75 2.10 -9.34
CA GLY A 48 -4.73 2.00 -8.26
C GLY A 48 -5.84 0.99 -8.51
N ARG A 49 -6.38 0.47 -7.40
CA ARG A 49 -7.57 -0.38 -7.34
C ARG A 49 -8.48 0.17 -6.22
N PRO A 50 -9.52 0.95 -6.53
CA PRO A 50 -9.92 1.45 -7.85
C PRO A 50 -8.89 2.43 -8.47
N LYS A 51 -8.98 2.61 -9.79
CA LYS A 51 -8.05 3.49 -10.52
C LYS A 51 -8.00 4.90 -9.93
N TRP A 52 -6.80 5.42 -9.76
CA TRP A 52 -6.55 6.75 -9.25
C TRP A 52 -7.10 7.83 -10.18
N ALA A 53 -7.55 8.93 -9.57
CA ALA A 53 -7.99 10.10 -10.32
C ALA A 53 -6.86 10.64 -11.21
N GLY A 54 -7.19 10.88 -12.48
CA GLY A 54 -6.30 11.43 -13.49
C GLY A 54 -5.73 12.80 -13.10
N ARG A 55 -4.64 13.19 -13.78
CA ARG A 55 -4.05 14.53 -13.61
C ARG A 55 -4.87 15.58 -14.35
N LYS A 56 -4.93 16.79 -13.79
CA LYS A 56 -5.52 17.94 -14.48
C LYS A 56 -4.79 18.20 -15.81
N PRO A 57 -5.50 18.55 -16.90
CA PRO A 57 -4.88 18.82 -18.21
C PRO A 57 -3.76 19.87 -18.16
N SER A 58 -3.91 20.91 -17.33
CA SER A 58 -2.88 21.92 -17.12
C SER A 58 -1.59 21.35 -16.53
N THR A 59 -1.69 20.41 -15.59
CA THR A 59 -0.52 19.72 -15.00
C THR A 59 0.20 18.88 -16.04
N ILE A 60 -0.54 18.21 -16.93
CA ILE A 60 0.01 17.41 -18.02
C ILE A 60 0.82 18.31 -18.97
N LYS A 61 0.23 19.43 -19.44
CA LYS A 61 0.92 20.41 -20.29
C LYS A 61 2.18 20.98 -19.67
N ILE A 62 2.16 21.29 -18.36
CA ILE A 62 3.35 21.77 -17.65
C ILE A 62 4.46 20.71 -17.63
N TYR A 63 4.10 19.43 -17.54
CA TYR A 63 5.08 18.35 -17.49
C TYR A 63 5.67 18.07 -18.87
N GLU A 64 4.83 18.08 -19.91
CA GLU A 64 5.26 17.99 -21.32
C GLU A 64 6.23 19.12 -21.67
N TYR A 65 5.89 20.37 -21.31
CA TYR A 65 6.78 21.51 -21.50
C TYR A 65 8.13 21.37 -20.77
N LYS A 66 8.13 20.69 -19.61
CA LYS A 66 9.34 20.41 -18.83
C LYS A 66 10.11 19.16 -19.28
N GLY A 67 9.65 18.47 -20.33
CA GLY A 67 10.30 17.28 -20.88
C GLY A 67 10.20 16.04 -19.98
N TYR A 68 9.21 15.97 -19.07
CA TYR A 68 9.00 14.77 -18.27
C TYR A 68 8.31 13.67 -19.09
N SER A 69 8.89 12.46 -19.15
CA SER A 69 8.19 11.29 -19.68
C SER A 69 7.20 10.75 -18.65
N TYR A 70 5.99 10.43 -19.10
CA TYR A 70 4.90 10.00 -18.22
C TYR A 70 4.75 8.49 -18.29
N GLY A 71 5.07 7.80 -17.19
CA GLY A 71 4.83 6.36 -17.02
C GLY A 71 3.51 6.02 -16.31
N GLY A 72 2.74 7.02 -15.87
CA GLY A 72 1.49 6.81 -15.12
C GLY A 72 1.26 7.80 -13.97
N ILE A 73 0.09 7.71 -13.33
CA ILE A 73 -0.22 8.49 -12.12
C ILE A 73 0.75 8.06 -11.01
N LEU A 74 1.17 9.01 -10.16
CA LEU A 74 2.25 8.81 -9.16
C LEU A 74 3.64 8.39 -9.70
N HIS A 75 3.82 8.29 -11.02
CA HIS A 75 5.07 7.89 -11.67
C HIS A 75 5.83 9.08 -12.30
N ARG A 76 6.06 10.16 -11.53
CA ARG A 76 6.89 11.28 -12.02
C ARG A 76 8.39 10.96 -11.95
N SER A 77 8.83 10.44 -10.82
CA SER A 77 10.23 10.06 -10.56
C SER A 77 10.38 8.59 -10.12
N GLY A 78 9.27 7.88 -9.89
CA GLY A 78 9.30 6.53 -9.30
C GLY A 78 9.58 6.49 -7.79
N ASP A 79 9.97 7.61 -7.18
CA ASP A 79 10.39 7.71 -5.77
C ASP A 79 9.41 7.12 -4.75
N LEU A 80 8.11 7.23 -5.02
CA LEU A 80 7.09 6.72 -4.11
C LEU A 80 7.04 5.18 -4.15
N ARG A 81 7.12 4.59 -5.35
CA ARG A 81 7.17 3.13 -5.54
C ARG A 81 8.49 2.56 -5.01
N SER A 82 9.61 3.20 -5.30
CA SER A 82 10.94 2.70 -4.92
C SER A 82 11.27 2.76 -3.42
N ARG A 83 10.44 3.43 -2.62
CA ARG A 83 10.60 3.54 -1.15
C ARG A 83 9.57 2.76 -0.37
N VAL A 84 8.86 1.86 -1.04
CA VAL A 84 8.11 0.80 -0.38
C VAL A 84 9.12 -0.14 0.27
N VAL A 85 8.93 -0.46 1.55
CA VAL A 85 9.83 -1.32 2.32
C VAL A 85 9.00 -2.37 3.04
N THR A 86 9.39 -3.63 2.85
CA THR A 86 8.87 -4.78 3.58
C THR A 86 9.87 -5.21 4.65
N SER A 87 9.37 -5.71 5.77
CA SER A 87 10.16 -6.39 6.79
C SER A 87 9.29 -7.39 7.54
N HIS A 88 9.91 -8.24 8.35
CA HIS A 88 9.17 -9.16 9.20
C HIS A 88 9.92 -9.40 10.50
N THR A 89 9.19 -9.85 11.52
CA THR A 89 9.74 -10.36 12.78
C THR A 89 9.52 -11.87 12.85
N LYS A 90 9.53 -12.45 14.07
CA LYS A 90 9.21 -13.87 14.27
C LYS A 90 7.73 -14.19 14.04
N ASP A 91 6.86 -13.20 14.15
CA ASP A 91 5.40 -13.34 14.16
C ASP A 91 4.65 -12.15 13.52
N GLU A 92 5.35 -11.14 12.99
CA GLU A 92 4.75 -9.99 12.34
C GLU A 92 5.28 -9.81 10.93
N ALA A 93 4.38 -9.48 9.99
CA ALA A 93 4.71 -9.00 8.65
C ALA A 93 4.48 -7.49 8.60
N ILE A 94 5.40 -6.75 7.99
CA ILE A 94 5.41 -5.28 7.99
C ILE A 94 5.58 -4.77 6.56
N ILE A 95 4.75 -3.80 6.19
CA ILE A 95 4.83 -3.03 4.95
C ILE A 95 4.79 -1.53 5.27
N SER A 96 5.68 -0.75 4.66
CA SER A 96 5.83 0.67 4.94
C SER A 96 6.25 1.46 3.70
N ASN A 97 6.19 2.79 3.79
CA ASN A 97 6.72 3.66 2.75
C ASN A 97 7.48 4.84 3.37
N ASN A 98 8.73 5.02 2.95
CA ASN A 98 9.64 6.02 3.54
C ASN A 98 9.50 7.44 2.94
N MET A 99 8.50 7.70 2.09
CA MET A 99 8.27 9.05 1.58
C MET A 99 7.47 9.92 2.57
N PRO A 100 7.90 11.17 2.84
CA PRO A 100 7.20 12.06 3.77
C PRO A 100 5.78 12.43 3.31
N TYR A 101 5.49 12.32 2.01
CA TYR A 101 4.17 12.56 1.45
C TYR A 101 3.36 11.26 1.20
N ALA A 102 3.88 10.09 1.57
CA ALA A 102 3.24 8.79 1.31
C ALA A 102 1.83 8.74 1.89
N ALA A 103 1.67 9.11 3.16
CA ALA A 103 0.38 9.16 3.83
C ALA A 103 -0.59 10.13 3.13
N ALA A 104 -0.14 11.33 2.76
CA ALA A 104 -0.97 12.31 2.05
C ALA A 104 -1.40 11.82 0.65
N MET A 105 -0.59 10.98 -0.02
CA MET A 105 -0.99 10.36 -1.28
C MET A 105 -1.95 9.20 -1.06
N HIS A 106 -1.72 8.36 -0.06
CA HIS A 106 -2.55 7.20 0.22
C HIS A 106 -3.95 7.60 0.72
N PHE A 107 -4.01 8.45 1.75
CA PHE A 107 -5.25 8.88 2.42
C PHE A 107 -5.89 10.13 1.81
N GLY A 108 -5.20 10.78 0.87
CA GLY A 108 -5.59 12.11 0.43
C GLY A 108 -5.30 13.19 1.48
N ILE A 109 -5.50 14.45 1.10
CA ILE A 109 -5.28 15.59 1.98
C ILE A 109 -6.06 16.83 1.51
N LYS A 110 -6.65 17.57 2.45
CA LYS A 110 -7.41 18.80 2.16
C LYS A 110 -6.49 19.98 1.85
N LYS A 111 -6.99 20.92 1.04
CA LYS A 111 -6.34 22.20 0.74
C LYS A 111 -5.88 22.89 2.02
N GLY A 112 -4.61 23.27 2.07
CA GLY A 112 -4.04 24.00 3.22
C GLY A 112 -3.74 23.17 4.46
N ALA A 113 -4.01 21.87 4.47
CA ALA A 113 -3.79 21.02 5.64
C ALA A 113 -2.30 20.82 6.00
N SER A 114 -1.37 21.08 5.06
CA SER A 114 0.07 21.09 5.30
C SER A 114 0.64 22.49 5.51
N GLY A 115 -0.21 23.48 5.81
CA GLY A 115 0.19 24.85 6.10
C GLY A 115 0.11 25.78 4.89
N ARG A 116 0.98 26.80 4.87
CA ARG A 116 0.95 27.89 3.88
C ARG A 116 2.35 28.23 3.39
N THR A 117 2.43 28.75 2.17
CA THR A 117 3.68 29.30 1.61
C THR A 117 4.04 30.62 2.30
N LYS A 118 5.28 31.11 2.10
CA LYS A 118 5.71 32.44 2.56
C LYS A 118 4.82 33.59 2.07
N ARG A 119 4.13 33.40 0.94
CA ARG A 119 3.19 34.39 0.35
C ARG A 119 1.73 34.16 0.79
N GLY A 120 1.49 33.30 1.78
CA GLY A 120 0.17 33.03 2.34
C GLY A 120 -0.71 32.09 1.53
N ALA A 121 -0.22 31.47 0.46
CA ALA A 121 -0.99 30.49 -0.32
C ALA A 121 -1.09 29.13 0.42
N PRO A 122 -2.22 28.41 0.37
CA PRO A 122 -2.38 27.14 1.08
C PRO A 122 -1.56 26.01 0.45
N ILE A 123 -1.08 25.08 1.29
CA ILE A 123 -0.38 23.86 0.90
C ILE A 123 -1.16 22.65 1.45
N PRO A 124 -1.64 21.73 0.60
CA PRO A 124 -1.66 21.80 -0.85
C PRO A 124 -2.56 22.94 -1.37
N PHE A 125 -2.34 23.35 -2.63
CA PHE A 125 -3.09 24.46 -3.27
C PHE A 125 -4.56 24.12 -3.56
N GLY A 126 -4.93 22.84 -3.49
CA GLY A 126 -6.27 22.30 -3.61
C GLY A 126 -6.36 20.95 -2.92
N ASP A 127 -7.55 20.37 -2.87
CA ASP A 127 -7.76 19.03 -2.34
C ASP A 127 -7.02 18.01 -3.21
N ILE A 128 -6.44 17.01 -2.53
CA ILE A 128 -5.81 15.85 -3.14
C ILE A 128 -6.63 14.64 -2.74
N GLU A 129 -7.26 14.02 -3.73
CA GLU A 129 -8.00 12.78 -3.53
C GLU A 129 -7.06 11.62 -3.16
N PRO A 130 -7.55 10.64 -2.38
CA PRO A 130 -6.81 9.42 -2.07
C PRO A 130 -6.32 8.69 -3.33
N ARG A 131 -5.09 8.21 -3.28
CA ARG A 131 -4.50 7.33 -4.28
C ARG A 131 -4.00 6.10 -3.55
N MET A 132 -4.93 5.22 -3.19
CA MET A 132 -4.63 4.02 -2.40
C MET A 132 -3.65 3.13 -3.18
N PHE A 133 -2.39 3.11 -2.72
CA PHE A 133 -1.32 2.29 -3.29
C PHE A 133 -0.79 1.23 -2.31
N MET A 134 -0.88 1.48 -1.00
CA MET A 134 -0.62 0.48 0.04
C MET A 134 -1.72 -0.60 0.00
N PRO A 135 -1.50 -1.81 0.53
CA PRO A 135 -2.43 -2.94 0.40
C PRO A 135 -3.62 -2.83 1.38
N MET A 136 -4.13 -1.61 1.56
CA MET A 136 -5.25 -1.30 2.45
C MET A 136 -6.04 -0.12 1.90
N ASP A 137 -7.27 0.04 2.36
CA ASP A 137 -8.08 1.21 2.08
C ASP A 137 -7.75 2.39 3.03
N THR A 138 -8.44 3.52 2.85
CA THR A 138 -8.26 4.71 3.68
C THR A 138 -8.70 4.53 5.14
N GLU A 139 -9.44 3.48 5.47
CA GLU A 139 -9.90 3.13 6.81
C GLU A 139 -8.99 2.10 7.51
N GLY A 140 -7.95 1.65 6.78
CA GLY A 140 -6.98 0.65 7.22
C GLY A 140 -7.44 -0.79 7.05
N ASN A 141 -8.53 -1.04 6.31
CA ASN A 141 -8.96 -2.39 5.98
C ASN A 141 -8.05 -2.96 4.89
N LEU A 142 -7.61 -4.21 5.05
CA LEU A 142 -6.81 -4.91 4.06
C LEU A 142 -7.59 -5.00 2.74
N GLN A 143 -6.89 -4.77 1.64
CA GLN A 143 -7.47 -4.86 0.30
C GLN A 143 -7.75 -6.32 -0.06
N THR A 144 -8.84 -6.60 -0.78
CA THR A 144 -9.24 -7.97 -1.17
C THR A 144 -8.15 -8.73 -1.93
N GLU A 145 -7.42 -8.08 -2.85
CA GLU A 145 -6.30 -8.70 -3.53
C GLU A 145 -5.17 -9.09 -2.56
N ALA A 146 -4.93 -8.29 -1.51
CA ALA A 146 -3.97 -8.65 -0.48
C ALA A 146 -4.50 -9.75 0.44
N GLU A 147 -5.80 -9.76 0.79
CA GLU A 147 -6.43 -10.87 1.53
C GLU A 147 -6.22 -12.19 0.78
N GLN A 148 -6.42 -12.18 -0.54
CA GLN A 148 -6.25 -13.37 -1.38
C GLN A 148 -4.79 -13.86 -1.40
N GLU A 149 -3.81 -12.98 -1.60
CA GLU A 149 -2.40 -13.39 -1.62
C GLU A 149 -1.95 -13.92 -0.25
N ILE A 150 -2.36 -13.28 0.85
CA ILE A 150 -2.09 -13.78 2.21
C ILE A 150 -2.79 -15.11 2.43
N PHE A 151 -4.00 -15.31 1.92
CA PHE A 151 -4.69 -16.59 2.03
C PHE A 151 -3.90 -17.72 1.36
N PHE A 152 -3.30 -17.48 0.19
CA PHE A 152 -2.45 -18.48 -0.47
C PHE A 152 -1.19 -18.81 0.34
N ASP A 153 -0.54 -17.79 0.92
CA ASP A 153 0.58 -18.02 1.84
C ASP A 153 0.15 -18.88 3.03
N VAL A 154 -0.95 -18.51 3.69
CA VAL A 154 -1.47 -19.22 4.85
C VAL A 154 -1.92 -20.64 4.51
N ASP A 155 -2.61 -20.84 3.38
CA ASP A 155 -3.08 -22.16 2.94
C ASP A 155 -1.90 -23.10 2.66
N HIS A 156 -0.82 -22.61 2.07
CA HIS A 156 0.39 -23.41 1.86
C HIS A 156 0.95 -23.98 3.17
N TYR A 157 1.01 -23.17 4.24
CA TYR A 157 1.44 -23.66 5.55
C TYR A 157 0.37 -24.52 6.22
N TRP A 158 -0.91 -24.23 6.00
CA TRP A 158 -2.01 -25.06 6.49
C TRP A 158 -1.89 -26.49 5.96
N GLN A 159 -1.73 -26.68 4.65
CA GLN A 159 -1.59 -28.00 4.04
C GLN A 159 -0.40 -28.76 4.64
N LYS A 160 0.75 -28.09 4.79
CA LYS A 160 1.94 -28.71 5.41
C LYS A 160 1.76 -29.16 6.85
N ILE A 161 0.92 -28.48 7.63
CA ILE A 161 0.72 -28.75 9.06
C ILE A 161 -0.40 -29.75 9.30
N PHE A 162 -1.51 -29.64 8.56
CA PHE A 162 -2.75 -30.35 8.84
C PHE A 162 -3.07 -31.46 7.82
N ASN A 163 -2.36 -31.52 6.70
CA ASN A 163 -2.56 -32.52 5.64
C ASN A 163 -1.21 -33.02 5.07
N PRO A 164 -0.39 -33.69 5.92
CA PRO A 164 0.99 -34.05 5.59
C PRO A 164 1.14 -35.18 4.56
#